data_AF-A0A937L1Z7-F1
#
_entry.id   AF-A0A937L1Z7-F1
#
_cell.length_a   1.000
_cell.length_b   1.000
_cell.length_c   1.000
_cell.angle_alpha   90.00
_cell.angle_beta   90.00
_cell.angle_gamma   90.00
#
_symmetry.space_group_name_H-M   'P 1'
#
loop_
_entity.id
_entity.type
_entity.pdbx_description
1 polymer ?
#
loop_
_entity_poly.entity_id
_entity_poly.type
_entity_poly.pdbx_seq_one_letter_code
_entity_poly.pdbx_strand_id
1 'polypeptide(L)'
;MPRNQEWHTSCLYEDSSGLIKGWFALSKRLLLLVMLLISSTASANWLEITGKAIIQHDNIEVAREQAIKRAVNDAAFQAGFKIISQQSVLNGLMQEQHTQIEYAGEVHRVEVISEDRIDNEYHVQLRVELSQVAAANQCQSSTLKSKILIPRATIAHQEQLRYGHLFGFSEAFVERLSENIQTDAVSYFTTLHTDSDVIFKKNLNQVRGYRFPSWLGKITNSQYILVPEIIDMSITPTVSYLMGLFESTPAREFQLRLTLFHSISGERIWIKDYSYSVPWEFERNAMIEPQTELFWQSTYGRTIDKVIDNVVSDIDQTLSCRPTLGQLIARQNDRVVINLGRHHGVRVGDIFQIILVRHMFDRLSQLTINPDPSHAKITIQSVTEFTAIANLMDETSSLNIQINDLVLKSK
;
A
#
# COMPACT_ATOMS: atom_id res chain seq x y z
N MET A 1 -81.36 -7.64 80.93
CA MET A 1 -81.99 -6.90 79.80
C MET A 1 -81.94 -5.42 80.14
N PRO A 2 -81.64 -4.49 79.23
CA PRO A 2 -81.98 -4.43 77.79
C PRO A 2 -80.73 -4.15 76.91
N ARG A 3 -80.81 -3.65 75.66
CA ARG A 3 -81.28 -4.21 74.38
C ARG A 3 -80.46 -3.47 73.28
N ASN A 4 -80.13 -4.18 72.21
CA ASN A 4 -79.25 -3.87 71.07
C ASN A 4 -79.27 -2.44 70.47
N GLN A 5 -78.13 -2.06 69.89
CA GLN A 5 -78.00 -0.93 68.96
C GLN A 5 -77.03 -1.28 67.82
N GLU A 6 -77.55 -1.32 66.59
CA GLU A 6 -76.80 -1.40 65.33
C GLU A 6 -76.66 0.00 64.72
N TRP A 7 -75.51 0.28 64.11
CA TRP A 7 -75.23 1.53 63.38
C TRP A 7 -75.06 1.23 61.89
N HIS A 8 -75.81 1.96 61.05
CA HIS A 8 -75.58 2.08 59.61
C HIS A 8 -74.65 3.26 59.32
N THR A 9 -73.56 3.01 58.58
CA THR A 9 -72.69 3.99 57.94
C THR A 9 -73.21 4.35 56.56
N SER A 10 -73.38 5.64 56.28
CA SER A 10 -73.64 6.20 54.95
C SER A 10 -72.37 6.86 54.37
N CYS A 11 -72.13 6.58 53.10
CA CYS A 11 -71.01 7.06 52.28
C CYS A 11 -71.14 8.54 51.93
N LEU A 12 -70.00 9.25 51.87
CA LEU A 12 -69.84 10.45 51.05
C LEU A 12 -68.78 10.17 49.97
N TYR A 13 -69.16 10.51 48.75
CA TYR A 13 -68.44 10.34 47.49
C TYR A 13 -67.60 11.60 47.25
N GLU A 14 -66.28 11.46 47.11
CA GLU A 14 -65.40 12.58 46.76
C GLU A 14 -64.55 12.23 45.52
N ASP A 15 -64.59 13.14 44.56
CA ASP A 15 -64.23 13.00 43.15
C ASP A 15 -62.70 12.93 42.94
N SER A 16 -62.21 11.79 42.45
CA SER A 16 -60.78 11.51 42.21
C SER A 16 -60.32 11.75 40.77
N SER A 17 -61.06 12.52 39.98
CA SER A 17 -60.80 12.69 38.54
C SER A 17 -59.71 13.71 38.18
N GLY A 18 -59.25 14.54 39.13
CA GLY A 18 -58.24 15.58 38.89
C GLY A 18 -56.77 15.12 39.03
N LEU A 19 -56.47 14.26 40.01
CA LEU A 19 -55.10 13.85 40.33
C LEU A 19 -54.51 12.88 39.30
N ILE A 20 -55.34 12.04 38.69
CA ILE A 20 -54.92 11.07 37.67
C ILE A 20 -54.51 11.79 36.37
N LYS A 21 -55.21 12.86 35.98
CA LYS A 21 -54.89 13.65 34.77
C LYS A 21 -53.54 14.38 34.88
N GLY A 22 -53.19 14.85 36.08
CA GLY A 22 -51.90 15.51 36.34
C GLY A 22 -50.69 14.55 36.24
N TRP A 23 -50.84 13.32 36.74
CA TRP A 23 -49.81 12.28 36.65
C TRP A 23 -49.54 11.82 35.21
N PHE A 24 -50.58 11.69 34.38
CA PHE A 24 -50.42 11.39 32.95
C PHE A 24 -49.78 12.55 32.16
N ALA A 25 -50.00 13.80 32.57
CA ALA A 25 -49.37 14.96 31.94
C ALA A 25 -47.89 15.10 32.33
N LEU A 26 -47.53 14.82 33.59
CA LEU A 26 -46.15 14.81 34.05
C LEU A 26 -45.34 13.67 33.42
N SER A 27 -45.92 12.47 33.31
CA SER A 27 -45.26 11.32 32.70
C SER A 27 -44.99 11.53 31.20
N LYS A 28 -45.92 12.17 30.48
CA LYS A 28 -45.70 12.57 29.07
C LYS A 28 -44.56 13.58 28.90
N ARG A 29 -44.46 14.58 29.79
CA ARG A 29 -43.37 15.58 29.74
C ARG A 29 -42.02 14.96 30.08
N LEU A 30 -41.98 14.03 31.03
CA LEU A 30 -40.77 13.29 31.38
C LEU A 30 -40.33 12.36 30.24
N LEU A 31 -41.26 11.65 29.59
CA LEU A 31 -40.97 10.80 28.44
C LEU A 31 -40.41 11.61 27.25
N LEU A 32 -40.94 12.81 27.01
CA LEU A 32 -40.43 13.72 25.97
C LEU A 32 -39.02 14.23 26.29
N LEU A 33 -38.74 14.55 27.55
CA LEU A 33 -37.42 14.97 28.01
C LEU A 33 -36.38 13.85 27.87
N VAL A 34 -36.77 12.61 28.22
CA VAL A 34 -35.93 11.42 28.06
C VAL A 34 -35.67 11.13 26.58
N MET A 35 -36.66 11.30 25.69
CA MET A 35 -36.42 11.15 24.24
C MET A 35 -35.48 12.22 23.66
N LEU A 36 -35.49 13.45 24.19
CA LEU A 36 -34.54 14.49 23.75
C LEU A 36 -33.09 14.16 24.16
N LEU A 37 -32.90 13.51 25.30
CA LEU A 37 -31.59 13.14 25.85
C LEU A 37 -30.94 11.93 25.16
N ILE A 38 -31.66 11.19 24.31
CA ILE A 38 -31.15 10.03 23.55
C ILE A 38 -30.81 10.41 22.10
N SER A 39 -30.66 11.71 21.79
CA SER A 39 -30.19 12.13 20.48
C SER A 39 -28.74 11.70 20.30
N SER A 40 -28.53 10.64 19.52
CA SER A 40 -27.21 10.16 19.13
C SER A 40 -26.52 11.23 18.30
N THR A 41 -25.34 11.67 18.74
CA THR A 41 -24.45 12.50 17.93
C THR A 41 -23.91 11.66 16.78
N ALA A 42 -24.54 11.76 15.61
CA ALA A 42 -23.97 11.25 14.36
C ALA A 42 -22.68 12.04 14.07
N SER A 43 -21.54 11.48 14.45
CA SER A 43 -20.23 12.06 14.11
C SER A 43 -19.81 11.50 12.77
N ALA A 44 -19.72 12.35 11.75
CA ALA A 44 -19.01 12.01 10.53
C ALA A 44 -17.51 12.01 10.84
N ASN A 45 -16.82 10.89 10.56
CA ASN A 45 -15.38 10.81 10.73
C ASN A 45 -14.73 11.39 9.48
N TRP A 46 -14.31 12.64 9.59
CA TRP A 46 -13.53 13.31 8.57
C TRP A 46 -12.05 13.00 8.77
N LEU A 47 -11.38 12.59 7.70
CA LEU A 47 -9.93 12.45 7.65
C LEU A 47 -9.34 13.63 6.88
N GLU A 48 -8.41 14.34 7.51
CA GLU A 48 -7.65 15.40 6.84
C GLU A 48 -6.33 14.84 6.34
N ILE A 49 -6.02 15.09 5.07
CA ILE A 49 -4.83 14.54 4.43
C ILE A 49 -4.26 15.50 3.39
N THR A 50 -2.95 15.44 3.18
CA THR A 50 -2.27 16.25 2.17
C THR A 50 -1.75 15.35 1.06
N GLY A 51 -2.09 15.69 -0.18
CA GLY A 51 -1.50 15.10 -1.37
C GLY A 51 -0.55 16.08 -2.04
N LYS A 52 0.45 15.52 -2.73
CA LYS A 52 1.49 16.29 -3.40
C LYS A 52 1.73 15.74 -4.79
N ALA A 53 2.11 16.61 -5.71
CA ALA A 53 2.58 16.23 -7.04
C ALA A 53 3.54 17.28 -7.59
N ILE A 54 4.53 16.85 -8.37
CA ILE A 54 5.48 17.75 -9.01
C ILE A 54 4.80 18.49 -10.17
N ILE A 55 5.01 19.80 -10.25
CA ILE A 55 4.57 20.64 -11.37
C ILE A 55 5.53 20.41 -12.53
N GLN A 56 5.05 19.75 -13.57
CA GLN A 56 5.83 19.50 -14.79
C GLN A 56 5.40 20.48 -15.89
N HIS A 57 6.35 21.19 -16.50
CA HIS A 57 6.12 22.13 -17.61
C HIS A 57 5.10 23.24 -17.31
N ASP A 58 5.08 23.76 -16.07
CA ASP A 58 4.07 24.73 -15.60
C ASP A 58 2.59 24.24 -15.75
N ASN A 59 2.38 22.94 -15.95
CA ASN A 59 1.04 22.37 -16.05
C ASN A 59 0.46 22.08 -14.66
N ILE A 60 -0.06 23.14 -14.05
CA ILE A 60 -0.63 23.12 -12.69
C ILE A 60 -1.84 22.19 -12.61
N GLU A 61 -2.67 22.12 -13.64
CA GLU A 61 -3.90 21.31 -13.61
C GLU A 61 -3.59 19.81 -13.49
N VAL A 62 -2.58 19.31 -14.20
CA VAL A 62 -2.15 17.91 -14.11
C VAL A 62 -1.56 17.60 -12.73
N ALA A 63 -0.72 18.50 -12.20
CA ALA A 63 -0.17 18.34 -10.87
C ALA A 63 -1.27 18.38 -9.79
N ARG A 64 -2.26 19.27 -9.94
CA ARG A 64 -3.43 19.35 -9.06
C ARG A 64 -4.24 18.06 -9.07
N GLU A 65 -4.54 17.51 -10.24
CA GLU A 65 -5.27 16.24 -10.37
C GLU A 65 -4.49 15.09 -9.72
N GLN A 66 -3.18 14.99 -9.96
CA GLN A 66 -2.31 13.98 -9.35
C GLN A 66 -2.26 14.12 -7.82
N ALA A 67 -2.11 15.34 -7.30
CA ALA A 67 -2.08 15.63 -5.87
C ALA A 67 -3.40 15.24 -5.20
N ILE A 68 -4.54 15.58 -5.80
CA ILE A 68 -5.87 15.19 -5.30
C ILE A 68 -6.03 13.67 -5.30
N LYS A 69 -5.72 13.02 -6.43
CA LYS A 69 -5.80 11.56 -6.56
C LYS A 69 -4.97 10.86 -5.49
N ARG A 70 -3.77 11.38 -5.23
CA ARG A 70 -2.85 10.85 -4.23
C ARG A 70 -3.35 11.02 -2.80
N ALA A 71 -3.80 12.22 -2.44
CA ALA A 71 -4.43 12.48 -1.15
C ALA A 71 -5.60 11.52 -0.87
N VAL A 72 -6.46 11.32 -1.86
CA VAL A 72 -7.59 10.39 -1.77
C VAL A 72 -7.12 8.95 -1.57
N ASN A 73 -6.11 8.51 -2.33
CA ASN A 73 -5.53 7.17 -2.18
C ASN A 73 -4.93 6.96 -0.79
N ASP A 74 -4.18 7.94 -0.29
CA ASP A 74 -3.56 7.90 1.04
C ASP A 74 -4.63 7.90 2.15
N ALA A 75 -5.75 8.62 1.95
CA ALA A 75 -6.86 8.64 2.90
C ALA A 75 -7.56 7.28 2.94
N ALA A 76 -7.78 6.68 1.77
CA ALA A 76 -8.33 5.35 1.66
C ALA A 76 -7.41 4.31 2.31
N PHE A 77 -6.09 4.43 2.10
CA PHE A 77 -5.08 3.58 2.70
C PHE A 77 -5.05 3.68 4.23
N GLN A 78 -5.02 4.89 4.79
CA GLN A 78 -4.99 5.10 6.25
C GLN A 78 -6.22 4.53 6.95
N ALA A 79 -7.36 4.54 6.25
CA ALA A 79 -8.59 3.96 6.73
C ALA A 79 -8.73 2.44 6.48
N GLY A 80 -7.73 1.81 5.83
CA GLY A 80 -7.66 0.37 5.63
C GLY A 80 -8.48 -0.16 4.46
N PHE A 81 -8.88 0.70 3.51
CA PHE A 81 -9.68 0.32 2.35
C PHE A 81 -8.82 -0.28 1.23
N LYS A 82 -9.41 -1.20 0.45
CA LYS A 82 -8.77 -1.84 -0.72
C LYS A 82 -9.27 -1.19 -2.01
N ILE A 83 -8.46 -0.37 -2.66
CA ILE A 83 -8.72 0.21 -3.97
C ILE A 83 -8.56 -0.86 -5.07
N ILE A 84 -9.58 -1.09 -5.90
CA ILE A 84 -9.48 -2.03 -7.03
C ILE A 84 -9.60 -1.20 -8.31
N SER A 85 -8.47 -0.89 -8.93
CA SER A 85 -8.45 -0.25 -10.25
C SER A 85 -8.73 -1.30 -11.34
N GLN A 86 -9.96 -1.32 -11.87
CA GLN A 86 -10.28 -2.12 -13.06
C GLN A 86 -9.89 -1.33 -14.32
N GLN A 87 -9.01 -1.90 -15.15
CA GLN A 87 -8.74 -1.40 -16.50
C GLN A 87 -9.40 -2.36 -17.49
N SER A 88 -10.29 -1.85 -18.34
CA SER A 88 -10.89 -2.61 -19.45
C SER A 88 -10.26 -2.16 -20.76
N VAL A 89 -9.67 -3.09 -21.51
CA VAL A 89 -9.18 -2.87 -22.87
C VAL A 89 -10.14 -3.59 -23.82
N LEU A 90 -10.93 -2.82 -24.57
CA LEU A 90 -11.73 -3.36 -25.68
C LEU A 90 -11.22 -2.73 -26.98
N ASN A 91 -10.67 -3.58 -27.86
CA ASN A 91 -10.39 -3.28 -29.26
C ASN A 91 -9.42 -2.12 -29.58
N GLY A 92 -8.31 -1.97 -28.83
CA GLY A 92 -7.14 -1.21 -29.30
C GLY A 92 -7.35 0.30 -29.53
N LEU A 93 -8.45 0.87 -29.06
CA LEU A 93 -8.67 2.31 -29.00
C LEU A 93 -8.85 2.67 -27.52
N MET A 94 -7.87 3.41 -27.00
CA MET A 94 -7.99 4.09 -25.70
C MET A 94 -9.16 5.07 -25.80
N GLN A 95 -10.29 4.73 -25.18
CA GLN A 95 -11.38 5.68 -25.02
C GLN A 95 -10.95 6.72 -23.98
N GLU A 96 -11.25 8.00 -24.25
CA GLU A 96 -10.93 9.13 -23.38
C GLU A 96 -11.18 8.81 -21.90
N GLN A 97 -10.21 9.19 -21.07
CA GLN A 97 -10.23 9.02 -19.64
C GLN A 97 -11.39 9.79 -19.01
N HIS A 98 -12.54 9.15 -18.90
CA HIS A 98 -13.37 9.36 -17.73
C HIS A 98 -12.88 8.38 -16.68
N THR A 99 -11.96 8.85 -15.83
CA THR A 99 -11.63 8.20 -14.58
C THR A 99 -12.88 8.25 -13.70
N GLN A 100 -13.85 7.37 -13.96
CA GLN A 100 -14.80 6.99 -12.94
C GLN A 100 -14.00 6.19 -11.93
N ILE A 101 -13.39 6.92 -10.99
CA ILE A 101 -12.94 6.38 -9.73
C ILE A 101 -14.23 5.87 -9.08
N GLU A 102 -14.59 4.61 -9.34
CA GLU A 102 -15.53 3.89 -8.51
C GLU A 102 -14.84 3.73 -7.16
N TYR A 103 -14.94 4.77 -6.33
CA TYR A 103 -14.77 4.67 -4.89
C TYR A 103 -15.63 3.48 -4.49
N ALA A 104 -15.01 2.39 -4.04
CA ALA A 104 -15.72 1.17 -3.68
C ALA A 104 -16.64 1.46 -2.50
N GLY A 105 -17.80 2.11 -2.69
CA GLY A 105 -18.81 2.44 -1.68
C GLY A 105 -18.35 3.20 -0.42
N GLU A 106 -17.08 3.62 -0.30
CA GLU A 106 -16.45 3.88 1.00
C GLU A 106 -15.98 5.33 1.20
N VAL A 107 -15.80 6.11 0.11
CA VAL A 107 -15.55 7.56 0.17
C VAL A 107 -16.85 8.28 -0.18
N HIS A 108 -17.44 8.98 0.79
CA HIS A 108 -18.72 9.68 0.62
C HIS A 108 -18.56 11.09 0.08
N ARG A 109 -17.53 11.82 0.52
CA ARG A 109 -17.30 13.21 0.13
C ARG A 109 -15.81 13.55 0.23
N VAL A 110 -15.34 14.37 -0.70
CA VAL A 110 -13.99 14.96 -0.68
C VAL A 110 -14.16 16.47 -0.78
N GLU A 111 -13.56 17.21 0.14
CA GLU A 111 -13.56 18.66 0.16
C GLU A 111 -12.12 19.17 0.15
N VAL A 112 -11.83 20.13 -0.71
CA VAL A 112 -10.52 20.81 -0.70
C VAL A 112 -10.52 21.86 0.40
N ILE A 113 -9.61 21.72 1.37
CA ILE A 113 -9.43 22.69 2.46
C ILE A 113 -8.53 23.83 1.98
N SER A 114 -7.39 23.48 1.39
CA SER A 114 -6.41 24.44 0.91
C SER A 114 -5.58 23.86 -0.22
N GLU A 115 -5.07 24.76 -1.06
CA GLU A 115 -4.14 24.45 -2.12
C GLU A 115 -3.01 25.46 -2.06
N ASP A 116 -1.79 24.96 -2.15
CA ASP A 116 -0.59 25.75 -2.08
C ASP A 116 0.47 25.23 -3.05
N ARG A 117 1.32 26.16 -3.49
CA ARG A 117 2.48 25.84 -4.32
C ARG A 117 3.73 26.10 -3.49
N ILE A 118 4.45 25.05 -3.20
CA ILE A 118 5.74 25.11 -2.51
C ILE A 118 6.79 24.64 -3.52
N ASP A 119 7.68 25.55 -3.91
CA ASP A 119 8.72 25.32 -4.92
C ASP A 119 8.15 24.79 -6.26
N ASN A 120 8.50 23.56 -6.64
CA ASN A 120 8.03 22.88 -7.85
C ASN A 120 6.99 21.80 -7.54
N GLU A 121 6.38 21.81 -6.34
CA GLU A 121 5.34 20.88 -5.93
C GLU A 121 4.00 21.61 -5.76
N TYR A 122 2.92 20.95 -6.22
CA TYR A 122 1.55 21.32 -5.94
C TYR A 122 1.07 20.52 -4.73
N HIS A 123 0.61 21.22 -3.70
CA HIS A 123 0.14 20.66 -2.44
C HIS A 123 -1.37 20.89 -2.33
N VAL A 124 -2.10 19.85 -1.98
CA VAL A 124 -3.54 19.93 -1.75
C VAL A 124 -3.87 19.29 -0.42
N GLN A 125 -4.48 20.05 0.47
CA GLN A 125 -5.06 19.52 1.70
C GLN A 125 -6.53 19.21 1.48
N LEU A 126 -6.89 17.94 1.67
CA LEU A 126 -8.25 17.44 1.52
C LEU A 126 -8.85 17.06 2.87
N ARG A 127 -10.17 17.23 2.97
CA ARG A 127 -11.02 16.60 3.97
C ARG A 127 -11.84 15.51 3.31
N VAL A 128 -11.72 14.28 3.77
CA VAL A 128 -12.38 13.12 3.18
C VAL A 128 -13.35 12.51 4.19
N GLU A 129 -14.62 12.36 3.81
CA GLU A 129 -15.66 11.66 4.58
C GLU A 129 -15.65 10.19 4.19
N LEU A 130 -15.39 9.32 5.16
CA LEU A 130 -15.27 7.88 4.96
C LEU A 130 -16.43 7.14 5.65
N SER A 131 -16.93 6.08 5.03
CA SER A 131 -18.03 5.29 5.60
C SER A 131 -17.54 4.46 6.80
N GLN A 132 -18.29 4.47 7.91
CA GLN A 132 -17.89 3.79 9.17
C GLN A 132 -17.94 2.25 9.12
N VAL A 133 -18.35 1.66 7.99
CA VAL A 133 -18.64 0.22 7.89
C VAL A 133 -17.37 -0.64 7.84
N ALA A 134 -16.18 -0.07 7.64
CA ALA A 134 -14.92 -0.81 7.58
C ALA A 134 -14.19 -1.03 8.92
N ALA A 135 -14.69 -0.55 10.05
CA ALA A 135 -14.05 -0.79 11.35
C ALA A 135 -13.98 -2.28 11.73
N ALA A 136 -14.80 -3.15 11.12
CA ALA A 136 -14.80 -4.59 11.37
C ALA A 136 -13.71 -5.38 10.62
N ASN A 137 -13.10 -4.79 9.58
CA ASN A 137 -11.99 -5.38 8.81
C ASN A 137 -10.72 -4.52 8.93
N GLN A 138 -10.47 -3.97 10.12
CA GLN A 138 -9.23 -3.24 10.42
C GLN A 138 -8.02 -4.16 10.24
N CYS A 139 -7.49 -4.16 9.03
CA CYS A 139 -6.20 -4.72 8.79
C CYS A 139 -5.20 -3.89 9.61
N GLN A 140 -4.43 -4.57 10.46
CA GLN A 140 -3.50 -3.92 11.36
C GLN A 140 -2.34 -3.40 10.53
N SER A 141 -2.42 -2.13 10.13
CA SER A 141 -1.34 -1.45 9.42
C SER A 141 -0.05 -1.59 10.22
N SER A 142 1.00 -2.09 9.57
CA SER A 142 2.30 -2.24 10.22
C SER A 142 2.89 -0.87 10.47
N THR A 143 3.38 -0.62 11.69
CA THR A 143 4.16 0.59 11.99
C THR A 143 5.56 0.55 11.37
N LEU A 144 5.97 -0.60 10.82
CA LEU A 144 7.28 -0.80 10.23
C LEU A 144 7.18 -0.86 8.70
N LYS A 145 8.13 -0.22 8.02
CA LYS A 145 8.28 -0.32 6.57
C LYS A 145 9.00 -1.60 6.17
N SER A 146 8.56 -2.21 5.07
CA SER A 146 9.25 -3.35 4.46
C SER A 146 10.33 -2.90 3.47
N LYS A 147 11.47 -3.59 3.41
CA LYS A 147 12.48 -3.39 2.37
C LYS A 147 12.16 -4.24 1.15
N ILE A 148 12.15 -3.63 -0.02
CA ILE A 148 11.98 -4.29 -1.32
C ILE A 148 13.30 -4.23 -2.11
N LEU A 149 13.74 -5.39 -2.62
CA LEU A 149 14.77 -5.46 -3.66
C LEU A 149 14.12 -5.35 -5.03
N ILE A 150 14.65 -4.47 -5.88
CA ILE A 150 14.28 -4.35 -7.29
C ILE A 150 15.50 -4.76 -8.12
N PRO A 151 15.52 -5.96 -8.72
CA PRO A 151 16.57 -6.36 -9.64
C PRO A 151 16.45 -5.59 -10.96
N ARG A 152 17.48 -5.68 -11.81
CA ARG A 152 17.46 -5.08 -13.15
C ARG A 152 16.23 -5.56 -13.93
N ALA A 153 15.53 -4.62 -14.57
CA ALA A 153 14.40 -4.93 -15.43
C ALA A 153 14.83 -5.77 -16.64
N THR A 154 14.15 -6.89 -16.88
CA THR A 154 14.39 -7.70 -18.09
C THR A 154 13.56 -7.16 -19.24
N ILE A 155 14.11 -7.13 -20.45
CA ILE A 155 13.38 -6.73 -21.67
C ILE A 155 13.23 -7.97 -22.55
N ALA A 156 11.99 -8.36 -22.84
CA ALA A 156 11.66 -9.58 -23.57
C ALA A 156 12.24 -9.58 -25.00
N HIS A 157 12.17 -8.41 -25.65
CA HIS A 157 12.54 -8.20 -27.05
C HIS A 157 13.61 -7.10 -27.16
N GLN A 158 14.88 -7.45 -26.99
CA GLN A 158 16.00 -6.50 -26.96
C GLN A 158 16.12 -5.69 -28.26
N GLU A 159 15.69 -6.25 -29.39
CA GLU A 159 15.66 -5.60 -30.71
C GLU A 159 14.78 -4.34 -30.73
N GLN A 160 13.77 -4.25 -29.86
CA GLN A 160 12.86 -3.10 -29.77
C GLN A 160 13.54 -1.84 -29.21
N LEU A 161 14.70 -1.98 -28.55
CA LEU A 161 15.46 -0.84 -28.01
C LEU A 161 16.23 -0.08 -29.07
N ARG A 162 16.41 -0.67 -30.26
CA ARG A 162 17.18 -0.03 -31.35
C ARG A 162 16.54 1.28 -31.80
N TYR A 163 15.21 1.31 -31.90
CA TYR A 163 14.48 2.52 -32.29
C TYR A 163 14.54 3.52 -31.12
N GLY A 164 15.17 4.68 -31.35
CA GLY A 164 15.39 5.69 -30.31
C GLY A 164 16.61 5.46 -29.41
N HIS A 165 17.43 4.42 -29.66
CA HIS A 165 18.65 4.13 -28.89
C HIS A 165 18.43 3.87 -27.38
N LEU A 166 17.40 3.09 -27.01
CA LEU A 166 16.98 2.88 -25.61
C LEU A 166 17.75 1.77 -24.86
N PHE A 167 19.02 1.50 -25.18
CA PHE A 167 19.75 0.37 -24.58
C PHE A 167 19.94 0.50 -23.04
N GLY A 168 19.98 1.73 -22.53
CA GLY A 168 20.06 2.03 -21.10
C GLY A 168 18.73 1.96 -20.36
N PHE A 169 17.63 1.56 -21.00
CA PHE A 169 16.29 1.71 -20.44
C PHE A 169 16.07 0.92 -19.14
N SER A 170 16.56 -0.32 -19.06
CA SER A 170 16.39 -1.16 -17.86
C SER A 170 16.93 -0.51 -16.59
N GLU A 171 18.06 0.19 -16.70
CA GLU A 171 18.73 0.84 -15.57
C GLU A 171 17.99 2.12 -15.20
N ALA A 172 17.77 3.00 -16.18
CA ALA A 172 17.03 4.24 -15.98
C ALA A 172 15.62 4.01 -15.40
N PHE A 173 14.92 2.95 -15.84
CA PHE A 173 13.62 2.59 -15.29
C PHE A 173 13.68 2.20 -13.82
N VAL A 174 14.66 1.36 -13.42
CA VAL A 174 14.80 0.93 -12.02
C VAL A 174 15.25 2.07 -11.13
N GLU A 175 16.12 2.95 -11.62
CA GLU A 175 16.52 4.18 -10.94
C GLU A 175 15.31 5.08 -10.69
N ARG A 176 14.57 5.43 -11.75
CA ARG A 176 13.36 6.26 -11.65
C ARG A 176 12.32 5.65 -10.71
N LEU A 177 12.05 4.35 -10.82
CA LEU A 177 11.14 3.65 -9.92
C LEU A 177 11.63 3.71 -8.46
N SER A 178 12.93 3.55 -8.23
CA SER A 178 13.51 3.58 -6.88
C SER A 178 13.47 4.98 -6.27
N GLU A 179 13.62 6.02 -7.08
CA GLU A 179 13.47 7.43 -6.66
C GLU A 179 12.03 7.71 -6.25
N ASN A 180 11.03 7.37 -7.09
CA ASN A 180 9.63 7.56 -6.74
C ASN A 180 9.27 6.75 -5.48
N ILE A 181 9.74 5.51 -5.33
CA ILE A 181 9.54 4.74 -4.09
C ILE A 181 10.09 5.45 -2.86
N GLN A 182 11.30 6.02 -2.94
CA GLN A 182 11.92 6.70 -1.80
C GLN A 182 11.14 7.95 -1.38
N THR A 183 10.62 8.70 -2.34
CA THR A 183 9.82 9.91 -2.10
C THR A 183 8.41 9.58 -1.62
N ASP A 184 7.82 8.52 -2.17
CA ASP A 184 6.37 8.38 -2.20
C ASP A 184 5.81 7.22 -1.40
N ALA A 185 6.59 6.14 -1.22
CA ALA A 185 6.08 4.94 -0.59
C ALA A 185 5.92 5.08 0.93
N VAL A 186 4.76 4.66 1.43
CA VAL A 186 4.41 4.75 2.85
C VAL A 186 4.79 3.48 3.61
N SER A 187 4.45 2.31 3.08
CA SER A 187 4.57 1.02 3.75
C SER A 187 5.88 0.27 3.47
N TYR A 188 6.69 0.78 2.55
CA TYR A 188 7.93 0.13 2.14
C TYR A 188 8.98 1.13 1.70
N PHE A 189 10.19 0.63 1.44
CA PHE A 189 11.26 1.38 0.82
C PHE A 189 12.10 0.44 -0.03
N THR A 190 12.97 1.02 -0.86
CA THR A 190 14.01 0.28 -1.57
C THR A 190 15.37 0.92 -1.34
N THR A 191 16.43 0.14 -1.54
CA THR A 191 17.81 0.64 -1.58
C THR A 191 18.33 0.38 -2.97
N LEU A 192 18.58 1.45 -3.71
CA LEU A 192 19.13 1.35 -5.06
C LEU A 192 20.45 0.57 -4.99
N HIS A 193 20.46 -0.62 -5.59
CA HIS A 193 21.68 -1.38 -5.79
C HIS A 193 22.17 -1.11 -7.22
N THR A 194 22.73 0.08 -7.43
CA THR A 194 23.32 0.50 -8.70
C THR A 194 24.42 -0.46 -9.18
N ASP A 195 25.07 -1.17 -8.27
CA ASP A 195 26.19 -2.08 -8.58
C ASP A 195 25.79 -3.57 -8.68
N SER A 196 24.50 -3.90 -8.80
CA SER A 196 24.06 -5.30 -8.71
C SER A 196 23.73 -5.92 -10.06
N ASP A 197 24.63 -6.80 -10.51
CA ASP A 197 24.42 -7.90 -11.48
C ASP A 197 23.27 -8.87 -11.10
N VAL A 198 22.41 -8.49 -10.16
CA VAL A 198 21.27 -9.26 -9.69
C VAL A 198 20.19 -9.18 -10.76
N ILE A 199 20.35 -10.04 -11.76
CA ILE A 199 19.36 -10.32 -12.77
C ILE A 199 18.44 -11.39 -12.21
N PHE A 200 17.13 -11.13 -12.17
CA PHE A 200 16.18 -12.16 -11.82
C PHE A 200 16.12 -13.21 -12.94
N LYS A 201 16.61 -14.41 -12.66
CA LYS A 201 16.64 -15.50 -13.66
C LYS A 201 15.43 -16.41 -13.44
N LYS A 202 14.40 -16.24 -14.29
CA LYS A 202 13.14 -17.00 -14.23
C LYS A 202 13.30 -18.53 -14.20
N ASN A 203 14.35 -19.05 -14.84
CA ASN A 203 14.59 -20.50 -14.95
C ASN A 203 15.38 -21.09 -13.77
N LEU A 204 15.82 -20.25 -12.82
CA LEU A 204 16.47 -20.71 -11.60
C LEU A 204 15.40 -20.95 -10.53
N ASN A 205 14.91 -22.18 -10.46
CA ASN A 205 13.87 -22.55 -9.50
C ASN A 205 14.41 -22.58 -8.05
N GLN A 206 15.65 -23.04 -7.86
CA GLN A 206 16.31 -23.12 -6.56
C GLN A 206 17.81 -22.83 -6.62
N VAL A 207 18.34 -22.20 -5.57
CA VAL A 207 19.77 -21.97 -5.35
C VAL A 207 20.09 -22.32 -3.90
N ARG A 208 21.03 -23.25 -3.69
CA ARG A 208 21.43 -23.75 -2.35
C ARG A 208 20.24 -24.22 -1.48
N GLY A 209 19.26 -24.88 -2.09
CA GLY A 209 18.06 -25.39 -1.39
C GLY A 209 16.99 -24.35 -1.07
N TYR A 210 17.18 -23.08 -1.45
CA TYR A 210 16.16 -22.03 -1.34
C TYR A 210 15.52 -21.77 -2.70
N ARG A 211 14.21 -21.42 -2.71
CA ARG A 211 13.61 -20.77 -3.88
C ARG A 211 14.40 -19.50 -4.19
N PHE A 212 14.59 -19.19 -5.47
CA PHE A 212 15.46 -18.08 -5.87
C PHE A 212 15.08 -16.70 -5.27
N PRO A 213 13.79 -16.31 -5.18
CA PRO A 213 13.40 -15.09 -4.45
C PRO A 213 13.82 -15.11 -2.97
N SER A 214 13.79 -16.28 -2.32
CA SER A 214 14.22 -16.42 -0.93
C SER A 214 15.71 -16.31 -0.74
N TRP A 215 16.48 -16.85 -1.69
CA TRP A 215 17.92 -16.64 -1.69
C TRP A 215 18.27 -15.15 -1.84
N LEU A 216 17.61 -14.44 -2.77
CA LEU A 216 17.79 -12.99 -2.95
C LEU A 216 17.44 -12.20 -1.69
N GLY A 217 16.33 -12.53 -1.02
CA GLY A 217 15.95 -11.91 0.24
C GLY A 217 17.02 -12.04 1.31
N LYS A 218 17.59 -13.25 1.45
CA LYS A 218 18.64 -13.52 2.45
C LYS A 218 19.92 -12.74 2.20
N ILE A 219 20.37 -12.65 0.95
CA ILE A 219 21.63 -11.94 0.65
C ILE A 219 21.47 -10.41 0.63
N THR A 220 20.26 -9.90 0.41
CA THR A 220 19.99 -8.44 0.34
C THR A 220 19.30 -7.88 1.58
N ASN A 221 18.96 -8.74 2.56
CA ASN A 221 18.16 -8.40 3.74
C ASN A 221 16.82 -7.73 3.38
N SER A 222 16.18 -8.16 2.29
CA SER A 222 14.91 -7.59 1.82
C SER A 222 13.74 -8.50 2.17
N GLN A 223 12.62 -7.93 2.62
CA GLN A 223 11.38 -8.67 2.93
C GLN A 223 10.61 -9.05 1.66
N TYR A 224 10.79 -8.29 0.58
CA TYR A 224 10.16 -8.58 -0.71
C TYR A 224 11.14 -8.40 -1.88
N ILE A 225 10.83 -9.07 -2.99
CA ILE A 225 11.51 -8.90 -4.28
C ILE A 225 10.46 -8.47 -5.31
N LEU A 226 10.63 -7.28 -5.90
CA LEU A 226 9.74 -6.77 -6.95
C LEU A 226 10.44 -6.90 -8.30
N VAL A 227 10.03 -7.87 -9.11
CA VAL A 227 10.69 -8.20 -10.38
C VAL A 227 10.03 -7.43 -11.53
N PRO A 228 10.77 -6.57 -12.25
CA PRO A 228 10.26 -5.89 -13.42
C PRO A 228 10.58 -6.62 -14.73
N GLU A 229 9.54 -6.77 -15.55
CA GLU A 229 9.63 -7.38 -16.88
C GLU A 229 8.98 -6.47 -17.92
N ILE A 230 9.80 -5.91 -18.80
CA ILE A 230 9.32 -5.17 -19.95
C ILE A 230 8.96 -6.17 -21.05
N ILE A 231 7.67 -6.30 -21.32
CA ILE A 231 7.08 -7.24 -22.26
C ILE A 231 7.16 -6.68 -23.68
N ASP A 232 6.81 -5.41 -23.88
CA ASP A 232 6.74 -4.79 -25.20
C ASP A 232 7.12 -3.30 -25.12
N MET A 233 8.04 -2.91 -26.00
CA MET A 233 8.44 -1.53 -26.29
C MET A 233 8.45 -1.25 -27.80
N SER A 234 7.70 -2.05 -28.56
CA SER A 234 7.61 -1.95 -30.01
C SER A 234 7.04 -0.61 -30.47
N ILE A 235 7.30 -0.30 -31.74
CA ILE A 235 6.79 0.90 -32.38
C ILE A 235 5.85 0.51 -33.51
N THR A 236 4.73 1.21 -33.63
CA THR A 236 3.77 0.97 -34.69
C THR A 236 4.33 1.43 -36.04
N PRO A 237 3.98 0.75 -37.15
CA PRO A 237 4.38 1.20 -38.48
C PRO A 237 3.84 2.59 -38.79
N THR A 238 4.69 3.42 -39.41
CA THR A 238 4.30 4.74 -39.92
C THR A 238 3.56 4.61 -41.25
N VAL A 239 2.49 5.39 -41.45
CA VAL A 239 1.77 5.48 -42.73
C VAL A 239 2.27 6.72 -43.47
N SER A 240 2.72 6.54 -44.71
CA SER A 240 3.12 7.64 -45.58
C SER A 240 1.92 8.24 -46.31
N TYR A 241 1.87 9.56 -46.41
CA TYR A 241 0.86 10.28 -47.19
C TYR A 241 1.50 11.33 -48.10
N LEU A 242 0.71 11.90 -49.02
CA LEU A 242 1.18 12.86 -50.04
C LEU A 242 2.42 12.35 -50.81
N MET A 243 2.30 11.16 -51.42
CA MET A 243 3.38 10.50 -52.18
C MET A 243 4.71 10.35 -51.42
N GLY A 244 4.66 10.21 -50.09
CA GLY A 244 5.84 9.94 -49.26
C GLY A 244 6.54 11.20 -48.74
N LEU A 245 5.96 12.39 -48.92
CA LEU A 245 6.51 13.63 -48.37
C LEU A 245 6.30 13.75 -46.85
N PHE A 246 5.34 13.01 -46.29
CA PHE A 246 5.03 13.04 -44.86
C PHE A 246 4.73 11.64 -44.34
N GLU A 247 5.11 11.41 -43.08
CA GLU A 247 4.81 10.19 -42.33
C GLU A 247 3.94 10.53 -41.12
N SER A 248 3.02 9.64 -40.76
CA SER A 248 2.28 9.75 -39.50
C SER A 248 3.22 9.54 -38.31
N THR A 249 2.99 10.26 -37.22
CA THR A 249 3.69 10.01 -35.95
C THR A 249 3.39 8.58 -35.48
N PRO A 250 4.41 7.71 -35.33
CA PRO A 250 4.18 6.37 -34.83
C PRO A 250 3.81 6.40 -33.35
N ALA A 251 3.13 5.35 -32.89
CA ALA A 251 2.92 5.11 -31.47
C ALA A 251 3.96 4.10 -30.97
N ARG A 252 4.37 4.23 -29.71
CA ARG A 252 5.25 3.28 -29.06
C ARG A 252 4.53 2.61 -27.90
N GLU A 253 4.62 1.29 -27.87
CA GLU A 253 4.10 0.47 -26.79
C GLU A 253 4.97 0.58 -25.55
N PHE A 254 4.35 0.43 -24.38
CA PHE A 254 5.01 0.21 -23.12
C PHE A 254 4.18 -0.79 -22.31
N GLN A 255 4.60 -2.05 -22.35
CA GLN A 255 4.00 -3.13 -21.57
C GLN A 255 4.97 -3.59 -20.49
N LEU A 256 4.57 -3.44 -19.24
CA LEU A 256 5.33 -3.79 -18.05
C LEU A 256 4.55 -4.83 -17.25
N ARG A 257 5.21 -5.93 -16.88
CA ARG A 257 4.75 -6.84 -15.84
C ARG A 257 5.60 -6.67 -14.60
N LEU A 258 4.96 -6.49 -13.47
CA LEU A 258 5.60 -6.53 -12.17
C LEU A 258 5.13 -7.73 -11.38
N THR A 259 6.07 -8.43 -10.76
CA THR A 259 5.78 -9.55 -9.87
C THR A 259 6.42 -9.33 -8.51
N LEU A 260 5.62 -9.36 -7.44
CA LEU A 260 6.08 -9.21 -6.06
C LEU A 260 6.16 -10.58 -5.38
N PHE A 261 7.34 -10.92 -4.88
CA PHE A 261 7.59 -12.14 -4.13
C PHE A 261 7.83 -11.83 -2.65
N HIS A 262 7.23 -12.63 -1.76
CA HIS A 262 7.60 -12.62 -0.35
C HIS A 262 8.91 -13.37 -0.15
N SER A 263 9.90 -12.72 0.44
CA SER A 263 11.26 -13.26 0.42
C SER A 263 11.43 -14.46 1.35
N ILE A 264 10.69 -14.55 2.46
CA ILE A 264 10.83 -15.69 3.38
C ILE A 264 10.26 -16.98 2.74
N SER A 265 9.03 -16.93 2.21
CA SER A 265 8.36 -18.11 1.62
C SER A 265 8.71 -18.36 0.15
N GLY A 266 9.21 -17.34 -0.55
CA GLY A 266 9.46 -17.37 -1.98
C GLY A 266 8.19 -17.40 -2.82
N GLU A 267 7.03 -17.12 -2.22
CA GLU A 267 5.74 -17.12 -2.90
C GLU A 267 5.52 -15.82 -3.66
N ARG A 268 4.89 -15.93 -4.82
CA ARG A 268 4.36 -14.79 -5.55
C ARG A 268 3.09 -14.31 -4.86
N ILE A 269 3.12 -13.11 -4.28
CA ILE A 269 1.99 -12.55 -3.54
C ILE A 269 1.18 -11.54 -4.35
N TRP A 270 1.76 -10.99 -5.41
CA TRP A 270 1.09 -10.05 -6.31
C TRP A 270 1.75 -10.08 -7.70
N ILE A 271 0.94 -9.83 -8.72
CA ILE A 271 1.34 -9.68 -10.11
C ILE A 271 0.39 -8.71 -10.80
N LYS A 272 0.92 -7.80 -11.60
CA LYS A 272 0.10 -6.88 -12.41
C LYS A 272 0.83 -6.50 -13.68
N ASP A 273 0.03 -6.36 -14.73
CA ASP A 273 0.47 -5.91 -16.05
C ASP A 273 -0.05 -4.48 -16.26
N TYR A 274 0.81 -3.62 -16.80
CA TYR A 274 0.53 -2.24 -17.20
C TYR A 274 0.77 -2.15 -18.70
N SER A 275 -0.15 -1.56 -19.44
CA SER A 275 -0.07 -1.47 -20.90
C SER A 275 -0.51 -0.09 -21.37
N TYR A 276 0.36 0.58 -22.11
CA TYR A 276 0.12 1.90 -22.68
C TYR A 276 0.70 1.97 -24.09
N SER A 277 0.02 2.72 -24.95
CA SER A 277 0.49 3.05 -26.30
C SER A 277 0.37 4.54 -26.48
N VAL A 278 1.48 5.22 -26.75
CA VAL A 278 1.52 6.69 -26.85
C VAL A 278 2.35 7.15 -28.04
N PRO A 279 2.06 8.33 -28.62
CA PRO A 279 2.86 8.86 -29.72
C PRO A 279 4.34 8.96 -29.38
N TRP A 280 5.19 8.50 -30.30
CA TRP A 280 6.64 8.66 -30.24
C TRP A 280 7.02 9.94 -30.99
N GLU A 281 7.26 11.00 -30.23
CA GLU A 281 7.45 12.36 -30.76
C GLU A 281 8.84 12.65 -31.31
N PHE A 282 9.78 11.72 -31.18
CA PHE A 282 11.14 11.89 -31.69
C PHE A 282 11.29 11.41 -33.12
N GLU A 283 12.21 12.05 -33.86
CA GLU A 283 12.55 11.65 -35.23
C GLU A 283 13.09 10.20 -35.29
N ARG A 284 12.94 9.56 -36.46
CA ARG A 284 13.29 8.15 -36.69
C ARG A 284 14.75 7.81 -36.34
N ASN A 285 15.67 8.75 -36.54
CA ASN A 285 17.10 8.63 -36.30
C ASN A 285 17.57 9.30 -35.01
N ALA A 286 16.64 9.84 -34.19
CA ALA A 286 16.99 10.45 -32.92
C ALA A 286 17.60 9.41 -31.97
N MET A 287 18.64 9.81 -31.26
CA MET A 287 19.26 9.03 -30.18
C MET A 287 18.83 9.65 -28.86
N ILE A 288 17.93 8.97 -28.15
CA ILE A 288 17.36 9.46 -26.90
C ILE A 288 17.84 8.55 -25.79
N GLU A 289 18.80 9.01 -25.01
CA GLU A 289 19.33 8.24 -23.89
C GLU A 289 18.32 8.24 -22.72
N PRO A 290 17.87 7.07 -22.23
CA PRO A 290 16.92 6.97 -21.11
C PRO A 290 17.42 7.58 -19.80
N GLN A 291 18.73 7.79 -19.67
CA GLN A 291 19.38 8.45 -18.53
C GLN A 291 19.13 9.97 -18.50
N THR A 292 18.66 10.55 -19.61
CA THR A 292 18.54 12.01 -19.76
C THR A 292 17.15 12.50 -19.43
N GLU A 293 17.08 13.74 -18.94
CA GLU A 293 15.83 14.43 -18.69
C GLU A 293 15.01 14.63 -19.98
N LEU A 294 15.66 14.71 -21.15
CA LEU A 294 14.97 14.77 -22.46
C LEU A 294 14.04 13.56 -22.66
N PHE A 295 14.46 12.37 -22.23
CA PHE A 295 13.61 11.18 -22.30
C PHE A 295 12.42 11.30 -21.35
N TRP A 296 12.64 11.67 -20.08
CA TRP A 296 11.60 11.71 -19.06
C TRP A 296 10.60 12.85 -19.24
N GLN A 297 11.02 13.97 -19.84
CA GLN A 297 10.14 15.07 -20.26
C GLN A 297 9.38 14.77 -21.55
N SER A 298 9.63 13.65 -22.21
CA SER A 298 8.87 13.29 -23.41
C SER A 298 7.46 12.80 -23.07
N THR A 299 6.59 12.74 -24.07
CA THR A 299 5.27 12.11 -23.93
C THR A 299 5.38 10.63 -23.50
N TYR A 300 6.40 9.91 -23.98
CA TYR A 300 6.65 8.52 -23.60
C TYR A 300 7.17 8.41 -22.16
N GLY A 301 8.17 9.22 -21.78
CA GLY A 301 8.75 9.26 -20.44
C GLY A 301 7.74 9.62 -19.35
N ARG A 302 6.94 10.68 -19.56
CA ARG A 302 5.85 11.06 -18.64
C ARG A 302 4.78 9.98 -18.50
N THR A 303 4.53 9.20 -19.55
CA THR A 303 3.61 8.07 -19.46
C THR A 303 4.18 6.97 -18.57
N ILE A 304 5.48 6.70 -18.67
CA ILE A 304 6.17 5.76 -17.79
C ILE A 304 6.18 6.27 -16.34
N ASP A 305 6.40 7.57 -16.10
CA ASP A 305 6.28 8.16 -14.75
C ASP A 305 4.89 7.91 -14.15
N LYS A 306 3.82 8.12 -14.92
CA LYS A 306 2.45 7.78 -14.48
C LYS A 306 2.28 6.29 -14.17
N VAL A 307 2.95 5.40 -14.91
CA VAL A 307 2.96 3.97 -14.58
C VAL A 307 3.66 3.75 -13.24
N ILE A 308 4.83 4.34 -13.03
CA ILE A 308 5.60 4.25 -11.79
C ILE A 308 4.78 4.73 -10.59
N ASP A 309 4.07 5.86 -10.71
CA ASP A 309 3.21 6.37 -9.63
C ASP A 309 2.10 5.37 -9.26
N ASN A 310 1.47 4.76 -10.28
CA ASN A 310 0.46 3.73 -10.05
C ASN A 310 1.09 2.47 -9.40
N VAL A 311 2.30 2.09 -9.79
CA VAL A 311 3.05 0.99 -9.18
C VAL A 311 3.28 1.25 -7.70
N VAL A 312 3.74 2.45 -7.34
CA VAL A 312 3.97 2.80 -5.92
C VAL A 312 2.71 2.62 -5.09
N SER A 313 1.60 3.20 -5.58
CA SER A 313 0.29 3.09 -4.92
C SER A 313 -0.21 1.65 -4.82
N ASP A 314 -0.07 0.86 -5.89
CA ASP A 314 -0.52 -0.54 -5.95
C ASP A 314 0.26 -1.42 -4.95
N ILE A 315 1.57 -1.20 -4.82
CA ILE A 315 2.42 -1.95 -3.88
C ILE A 315 2.13 -1.51 -2.45
N ASP A 316 1.95 -0.22 -2.18
CA ASP A 316 1.57 0.27 -0.85
C ASP A 316 0.28 -0.39 -0.38
N GLN A 317 -0.73 -0.39 -1.24
CA GLN A 317 -2.00 -1.04 -0.93
C GLN A 317 -1.87 -2.56 -0.74
N THR A 318 -0.95 -3.20 -1.47
CA THR A 318 -0.68 -4.64 -1.34
C THR A 318 -0.01 -4.99 -0.01
N LEU A 319 0.83 -4.08 0.51
CA LEU A 319 1.62 -4.29 1.72
C LEU A 319 1.00 -3.69 2.98
N SER A 320 0.05 -2.76 2.85
CA SER A 320 -0.65 -2.08 3.95
C SER A 320 -1.16 -3.03 5.03
N CYS A 321 -1.69 -4.18 4.61
CA CYS A 321 -2.30 -5.19 5.47
C CYS A 321 -1.40 -6.37 5.78
N ARG A 322 -0.11 -6.23 5.51
CA ARG A 322 0.88 -7.27 5.76
C ARG A 322 1.84 -6.77 6.84
N PRO A 323 1.91 -7.44 7.99
CA PRO A 323 2.91 -7.08 8.98
C PRO A 323 4.32 -7.28 8.43
N THR A 324 5.20 -6.31 8.65
CA THR A 324 6.62 -6.45 8.31
C THR A 324 7.27 -7.49 9.24
N LEU A 325 7.65 -8.63 8.66
CA LEU A 325 8.35 -9.72 9.36
C LEU A 325 9.87 -9.52 9.25
N GLY A 326 10.55 -9.60 10.39
CA GLY A 326 12.01 -9.70 10.44
C GLY A 326 12.45 -11.15 10.59
N GLN A 327 13.75 -11.38 10.47
CA GLN A 327 14.41 -12.66 10.72
C GLN A 327 15.57 -12.47 11.70
N LEU A 328 15.80 -13.47 12.54
CA LEU A 328 17.03 -13.60 13.32
C LEU A 328 18.16 -13.95 12.37
N ILE A 329 19.17 -13.08 12.27
CA ILE A 329 20.33 -13.27 11.41
C ILE A 329 21.59 -13.68 12.19
N ALA A 330 21.62 -13.43 13.50
CA ALA A 330 22.68 -13.92 14.39
C ALA A 330 22.17 -14.11 15.81
N ARG A 331 22.82 -15.00 16.57
CA ARG A 331 22.55 -15.26 17.98
C ARG A 331 23.86 -15.53 18.74
N GLN A 332 23.97 -14.94 19.92
CA GLN A 332 25.02 -15.21 20.90
C GLN A 332 24.40 -15.22 22.30
N ASN A 333 24.20 -16.41 22.88
CA ASN A 333 23.45 -16.61 24.13
C ASN A 333 22.06 -15.96 24.06
N ASP A 334 21.82 -14.95 24.90
CA ASP A 334 20.56 -14.21 24.97
C ASP A 334 20.51 -12.99 24.07
N ARG A 335 21.62 -12.66 23.41
CA ARG A 335 21.70 -11.56 22.46
C ARG A 335 21.42 -12.07 21.06
N VAL A 336 20.49 -11.43 20.35
CA VAL A 336 20.14 -11.74 18.98
C VAL A 336 20.29 -10.51 18.09
N VAL A 337 20.46 -10.74 16.80
CA VAL A 337 20.45 -9.70 15.77
C VAL A 337 19.31 -9.97 14.80
N ILE A 338 18.50 -8.96 14.52
CA ILE A 338 17.41 -9.04 13.54
C ILE A 338 17.71 -8.16 12.33
N ASN A 339 17.20 -8.55 11.16
CA ASN A 339 17.35 -7.80 9.90
C ASN A 339 16.34 -6.63 9.74
N LEU A 340 15.95 -6.01 10.85
CA LEU A 340 15.12 -4.80 10.88
C LEU A 340 15.88 -3.71 11.65
N GLY A 341 15.86 -2.48 11.14
CA GLY A 341 16.64 -1.36 11.65
C GLY A 341 15.89 -0.02 11.61
N ARG A 342 16.60 1.10 11.74
CA ARG A 342 16.00 2.46 11.76
C ARG A 342 15.19 2.75 10.50
N HIS A 343 15.70 2.34 9.34
CA HIS A 343 15.03 2.58 8.07
C HIS A 343 13.70 1.81 7.94
N HIS A 344 13.54 0.74 8.73
CA HIS A 344 12.28 0.00 8.85
C HIS A 344 11.34 0.63 9.89
N GLY A 345 11.80 1.57 10.72
CA GLY A 345 11.03 2.16 11.83
C GLY A 345 11.30 1.54 13.21
N VAL A 346 12.33 0.69 13.34
CA VAL A 346 12.70 0.06 14.63
C VAL A 346 13.37 1.07 15.55
N ARG A 347 12.99 1.06 16.83
CA ARG A 347 13.52 1.94 17.88
C ARG A 347 14.04 1.12 19.08
N VAL A 348 14.98 1.72 19.82
CA VAL A 348 15.45 1.15 21.10
C VAL A 348 14.26 1.06 22.06
N GLY A 349 14.14 -0.07 22.74
CA GLY A 349 13.00 -0.37 23.62
C GLY A 349 11.81 -1.04 22.92
N ASP A 350 11.77 -1.11 21.58
CA ASP A 350 10.75 -1.88 20.89
C ASP A 350 10.78 -3.35 21.33
N ILE A 351 9.60 -3.98 21.41
CA ILE A 351 9.46 -5.39 21.77
C ILE A 351 8.99 -6.17 20.54
N PHE A 352 9.62 -7.31 20.29
CA PHE A 352 9.23 -8.23 19.23
C PHE A 352 8.91 -9.60 19.82
N GLN A 353 7.89 -10.24 19.27
CA GLN A 353 7.59 -11.65 19.48
C GLN A 353 8.38 -12.49 18.50
N ILE A 354 8.96 -13.60 18.97
CA ILE A 354 9.63 -14.58 18.11
C ILE A 354 8.60 -15.62 17.63
N ILE A 355 8.68 -15.95 16.35
CA ILE A 355 7.90 -17.00 15.70
C ILE A 355 8.89 -18.04 15.18
N LEU A 356 8.80 -19.27 15.70
CA LEU A 356 9.71 -20.34 15.34
C LEU A 356 9.39 -20.83 13.92
N VAL A 357 10.43 -20.99 13.10
CA VAL A 357 10.28 -21.49 11.73
C VAL A 357 10.65 -22.96 11.68
N ARG A 358 9.67 -23.82 11.43
CA ARG A 358 9.93 -25.23 11.14
C ARG A 358 9.92 -25.47 9.64
N HIS A 359 10.98 -26.10 9.16
CA HIS A 359 11.07 -26.59 7.80
C HIS A 359 10.40 -27.95 7.70
N MET A 360 9.34 -28.03 6.90
CA MET A 360 8.68 -29.30 6.57
C MET A 360 8.77 -29.57 5.07
N PHE A 361 9.07 -30.81 4.71
CA PHE A 361 8.98 -31.25 3.33
C PHE A 361 7.54 -31.66 3.03
N ASP A 362 6.94 -31.09 1.99
CA ASP A 362 5.64 -31.54 1.50
C ASP A 362 5.75 -32.90 0.78
N ARG A 363 4.61 -33.43 0.29
CA ARG A 363 4.56 -34.70 -0.45
C ARG A 363 5.40 -34.71 -1.73
N LEU A 364 5.78 -33.54 -2.24
CA LEU A 364 6.61 -33.35 -3.44
C LEU A 364 8.06 -33.00 -3.07
N SER A 365 8.47 -33.17 -1.80
CA SER A 365 9.79 -32.79 -1.27
C SER A 365 10.10 -31.29 -1.41
N GLN A 366 9.09 -30.43 -1.53
CA GLN A 366 9.28 -28.99 -1.48
C GLN A 366 9.32 -28.50 -0.03
N LEU A 367 10.27 -27.60 0.24
CA LEU A 367 10.42 -26.98 1.54
C LEU A 367 9.26 -26.01 1.79
N THR A 368 8.48 -26.27 2.83
CA THR A 368 7.42 -25.38 3.34
C THR A 368 7.83 -24.84 4.70
N ILE A 369 7.46 -23.58 4.95
CA ILE A 369 7.71 -22.90 6.23
C ILE A 369 6.41 -22.96 7.03
N ASN A 370 6.48 -23.59 8.20
CA ASN A 370 5.38 -23.59 9.15
C ASN A 370 5.75 -22.68 10.35
N PRO A 371 5.14 -21.48 10.47
CA PRO A 371 5.35 -20.62 11.61
C PRO A 371 4.64 -21.19 12.85
N ASP A 372 5.40 -21.37 13.93
CA ASP A 372 4.93 -21.85 15.23
C ASP A 372 5.05 -20.69 16.24
N PRO A 373 3.94 -20.09 16.70
CA PRO A 373 3.98 -18.95 17.61
C PRO A 373 4.70 -19.33 18.91
N SER A 374 5.78 -18.62 19.23
CA SER A 374 6.44 -18.79 20.52
C SER A 374 5.96 -17.74 21.53
N HIS A 375 6.08 -18.04 22.82
CA HIS A 375 5.93 -17.05 23.88
C HIS A 375 7.19 -16.17 24.06
N ALA A 376 8.29 -16.51 23.38
CA ALA A 376 9.55 -15.79 23.51
C ALA A 376 9.44 -14.38 22.93
N LYS A 377 9.99 -13.42 23.67
CA LYS A 377 10.06 -12.01 23.29
C LYS A 377 11.48 -11.49 23.39
N ILE A 378 11.79 -10.52 22.55
CA ILE A 378 13.05 -9.78 22.56
C ILE A 378 12.79 -8.29 22.72
N THR A 379 13.71 -7.59 23.38
CA THR A 379 13.68 -6.14 23.51
C THR A 379 14.89 -5.53 22.81
N ILE A 380 14.65 -4.56 21.93
CA ILE A 380 15.70 -3.89 21.16
C ILE A 380 16.60 -3.06 22.08
N GLN A 381 17.90 -3.31 22.02
CA GLN A 381 18.95 -2.64 22.80
C GLN A 381 19.68 -1.58 21.99
N SER A 382 19.96 -1.87 20.72
CA SER A 382 20.60 -0.94 19.80
C SER A 382 20.14 -1.18 18.37
N VAL A 383 20.22 -0.15 17.55
CA VAL A 383 19.70 -0.15 16.19
C VAL A 383 20.75 0.45 15.25
N THR A 384 20.95 -0.17 14.10
CA THR A 384 21.69 0.38 12.94
C THR A 384 20.68 0.78 11.86
N GLU A 385 21.12 1.27 10.70
CA GLU A 385 20.16 1.61 9.63
C GLU A 385 19.30 0.40 9.19
N PHE A 386 19.88 -0.80 9.14
CA PHE A 386 19.22 -1.99 8.58
C PHE A 386 19.12 -3.18 9.52
N THR A 387 19.73 -3.14 10.69
CA THR A 387 19.69 -4.23 11.67
C THR A 387 19.49 -3.70 13.08
N ALA A 388 19.10 -4.58 14.00
CA ALA A 388 18.98 -4.25 15.42
C ALA A 388 19.50 -5.39 16.28
N ILE A 389 20.12 -5.03 17.40
CA ILE A 389 20.56 -5.95 18.44
C ILE A 389 19.50 -5.95 19.54
N ALA A 390 19.09 -7.14 19.96
CA ALA A 390 18.08 -7.32 20.99
C ALA A 390 18.53 -8.35 22.02
N ASN A 391 17.94 -8.28 23.22
CA ASN A 391 18.10 -9.30 24.25
C ASN A 391 16.79 -10.07 24.44
N LEU A 392 16.89 -11.38 24.70
CA LEU A 392 15.76 -12.20 25.14
C LEU A 392 15.24 -11.71 26.50
N MET A 393 13.93 -11.67 26.67
CA MET A 393 13.29 -11.23 27.91
C MET A 393 13.20 -12.34 28.98
N ASP A 394 13.30 -13.61 28.59
CA ASP A 394 13.13 -14.75 29.49
C ASP A 394 14.08 -15.91 29.09
N GLU A 395 14.93 -16.35 30.02
CA GLU A 395 15.95 -17.39 29.79
C GLU A 395 15.32 -18.76 29.49
N THR A 396 14.14 -19.05 30.05
CA THR A 396 13.45 -20.33 29.86
C THR A 396 12.83 -20.47 28.46
N SER A 397 12.54 -19.35 27.81
CA SER A 397 11.99 -19.27 26.45
C SER A 397 13.06 -19.38 25.36
N SER A 398 14.34 -19.52 25.74
CA SER A 398 15.49 -19.50 24.81
C SER A 398 15.77 -20.85 24.10
N LEU A 399 15.14 -21.94 24.56
CA LEU A 399 15.62 -23.31 24.31
C LEU A 399 15.48 -23.82 22.87
N ASN A 400 14.81 -23.11 21.96
CA ASN A 400 14.65 -23.56 20.56
C ASN A 400 14.77 -22.45 19.51
N ILE A 401 15.27 -21.27 19.90
CA ILE A 401 15.39 -20.13 18.99
C ILE A 401 16.60 -20.33 18.05
N GLN A 402 16.38 -20.23 16.76
CA GLN A 402 17.37 -20.46 15.72
C GLN A 402 17.52 -19.25 14.79
N ILE A 403 18.66 -19.19 14.10
CA ILE A 403 18.84 -18.27 12.97
C ILE A 403 17.78 -18.63 11.91
N ASN A 404 17.19 -17.61 11.29
CA ASN A 404 16.05 -17.63 10.37
C ASN A 404 14.65 -17.72 11.02
N ASP A 405 14.55 -17.86 12.35
CA ASP A 405 13.27 -17.63 13.03
C ASP A 405 12.77 -16.20 12.76
N LEU A 406 11.45 -16.02 12.76
CA LEU A 406 10.86 -14.73 12.43
C LEU A 406 10.64 -13.90 13.68
N VAL A 407 10.61 -12.59 13.48
CA VAL A 407 10.20 -11.64 14.51
C VAL A 407 9.09 -10.75 14.00
N LEU A 408 8.15 -10.49 14.89
CA LEU A 408 7.01 -9.61 14.65
C LEU A 408 6.92 -8.58 15.77
N LYS A 409 6.84 -7.30 15.42
CA LYS A 409 6.74 -6.23 16.43
C LYS A 409 5.46 -6.41 17.25
N SER A 410 5.61 -6.44 18.56
CA SER A 410 4.48 -6.47 19.50
C SER A 410 3.80 -5.09 19.54
N LYS A 411 2.50 -5.08 19.85
CA LYS A 411 1.76 -3.84 20.07
C LYS A 411 2.21 -3.11 21.32
#